data_AF-A0A0F9PDP5-F1
#
_entry.id   AF-A0A0F9PDP5-F1
#
_cell.length_a   1.000
_cell.length_b   1.000
_cell.length_c   1.000
_cell.angle_alpha   90.00
_cell.angle_beta   90.00
_cell.angle_gamma   90.00
#
_symmetry.space_group_name_H-M   'P 1'
#
loop_
_entity.id
_entity.type
_entity.pdbx_description
1 polymer ?
#
loop_
_entity_poly.entity_id
_entity_poly.type
_entity_poly.pdbx_seq_one_letter_code
_entity_poly.pdbx_strand_id
1 'polypeptide(L)'
;MMLNETEWCEVMIGNDSHKTFKEYLYECYMSGDSVKEISKVIGKSTSTVYRYIKEIHDKTRYPEMRIEIREVLLSGDFPKYVNDLSWRDMCLLTRKFHLFGYSREERTNSILKYFQSYSLLGVYPENINRAIVKRAYKKAAFKTHPDMNKNLNKAGIEFIAVQNAYNYIMGQVA
;
A
#
# COMPACT_ATOMS: atom_id res chain seq x y z
N MET A 1 -35.24 15.53 -12.99
CA MET A 1 -34.97 14.09 -12.83
C MET A 1 -33.45 13.95 -12.71
N MET A 2 -32.91 13.36 -11.64
CA MET A 2 -31.46 13.16 -11.53
C MET A 2 -31.06 11.90 -12.27
N LEU A 3 -30.05 11.99 -13.14
CA LEU A 3 -29.55 10.84 -13.90
C LEU A 3 -28.94 9.79 -12.95
N ASN A 4 -29.18 8.52 -13.23
CA ASN A 4 -28.50 7.40 -12.59
C ASN A 4 -27.06 7.23 -13.16
N GLU A 5 -26.25 6.35 -12.57
CA GLU A 5 -24.83 6.24 -12.94
C GLU A 5 -24.63 5.77 -14.39
N THR A 6 -25.52 4.91 -14.89
CA THR A 6 -25.54 4.43 -16.28
C THR A 6 -25.95 5.54 -17.25
N GLU A 7 -26.98 6.31 -16.92
CA GLU A 7 -27.41 7.48 -17.71
C GLU A 7 -26.32 8.56 -17.75
N TRP A 8 -25.59 8.77 -16.65
CA TRP A 8 -24.43 9.66 -16.67
C TRP A 8 -23.27 9.13 -17.54
N CYS A 9 -23.04 7.81 -17.58
CA CYS A 9 -22.05 7.23 -18.51
C CYS A 9 -22.45 7.51 -19.96
N GLU A 10 -23.72 7.27 -20.30
CA GLU A 10 -24.23 7.48 -21.65
C GLU A 10 -24.14 8.95 -22.07
N VAL A 11 -24.53 9.88 -21.19
CA VAL A 11 -24.50 11.32 -21.47
C VAL A 11 -23.07 11.86 -21.59
N MET A 12 -22.13 11.37 -20.77
CA MET A 12 -20.77 11.94 -20.72
C MET A 12 -19.80 11.29 -21.70
N ILE A 13 -19.97 10.00 -21.97
CA ILE A 13 -18.94 9.21 -22.65
C ILE A 13 -19.45 8.55 -23.94
N GLY A 14 -20.76 8.59 -24.19
CA GLY A 14 -21.39 7.93 -25.34
C GLY A 14 -21.36 6.40 -25.23
N ASN A 15 -22.06 5.72 -26.13
CA ASN A 15 -22.24 4.26 -26.08
C ASN A 15 -20.95 3.44 -26.34
N ASP A 16 -19.88 4.06 -26.87
CA ASP A 16 -18.65 3.37 -27.30
C ASP A 16 -17.49 3.45 -26.28
N SER A 17 -17.70 4.07 -25.12
CA SER A 17 -16.66 4.17 -24.10
C SER A 17 -16.61 2.94 -23.20
N HIS A 18 -15.44 2.30 -23.12
CA HIS A 18 -15.14 1.28 -22.11
C HIS A 18 -14.90 1.84 -20.69
N LYS A 19 -14.97 3.16 -20.50
CA LYS A 19 -14.75 3.80 -19.19
C LYS A 19 -16.03 3.81 -18.37
N THR A 20 -15.88 3.52 -17.08
CA THR A 20 -16.96 3.63 -16.10
C THR A 20 -17.18 5.08 -15.66
N PHE A 21 -18.37 5.37 -15.12
CA PHE A 21 -18.70 6.67 -14.54
C PHE A 21 -17.63 7.16 -13.55
N LYS A 22 -17.17 6.27 -12.66
CA LYS A 22 -16.19 6.60 -11.62
C LYS A 22 -14.82 6.93 -12.20
N GLU A 23 -14.41 6.25 -13.27
CA GLU A 23 -13.14 6.52 -13.96
C GLU A 23 -13.16 7.90 -14.61
N TYR A 24 -14.29 8.31 -15.19
CA TYR A 24 -14.47 9.67 -15.70
C TYR A 24 -14.36 10.72 -14.59
N LEU A 25 -15.05 10.52 -13.45
CA LEU A 25 -14.94 11.46 -12.31
C LEU A 25 -13.51 11.57 -11.78
N TYR A 26 -12.77 10.47 -11.81
CA TYR A 26 -11.36 10.44 -11.45
C TYR A 26 -10.52 11.25 -12.45
N GLU A 27 -10.78 11.16 -13.76
CA GLU A 27 -10.09 11.95 -14.79
C GLU A 27 -10.36 13.46 -14.66
N CYS A 28 -11.60 13.87 -14.42
CA CYS A 28 -11.94 15.27 -14.09
C CYS A 28 -11.11 15.77 -12.90
N TYR A 29 -11.10 14.99 -11.82
CA TYR A 29 -10.33 15.34 -10.62
C TYR A 29 -8.82 15.42 -10.88
N MET A 30 -8.27 14.50 -11.67
CA MET A 30 -6.85 14.51 -12.05
C MET A 30 -6.51 15.68 -12.99
N SER A 31 -7.48 16.18 -13.76
CA SER A 31 -7.35 17.36 -14.61
C SER A 31 -7.42 18.68 -13.84
N GLY A 32 -7.70 18.63 -12.54
CA GLY A 32 -7.71 19.78 -11.64
C GLY A 32 -9.10 20.23 -11.19
N ASP A 33 -10.18 19.59 -11.66
CA ASP A 33 -11.54 19.94 -11.25
C ASP A 33 -11.72 19.70 -9.74
N SER A 34 -12.33 20.67 -9.05
CA SER A 34 -12.58 20.50 -7.63
C SER A 34 -13.73 19.51 -7.40
N VAL A 35 -13.63 18.74 -6.32
CA VAL A 35 -14.70 17.80 -5.92
C VAL A 35 -16.05 18.52 -5.73
N LYS A 36 -16.02 19.81 -5.36
CA LYS A 36 -17.21 20.63 -5.20
C LYS A 36 -17.88 20.93 -6.54
N GLU A 37 -17.11 21.22 -7.58
CA GLU A 37 -17.62 21.44 -8.94
C GLU A 37 -18.17 20.14 -9.53
N ILE A 38 -17.40 19.06 -9.44
CA ILE A 38 -17.83 17.72 -9.89
C ILE A 38 -19.16 17.34 -9.22
N SER A 39 -19.24 17.49 -7.89
CA SER A 39 -20.44 17.24 -7.09
C SER A 39 -21.67 18.02 -7.57
N LYS A 40 -21.49 19.31 -7.90
CA LYS A 40 -22.55 20.17 -8.40
C LYS A 40 -23.05 19.72 -9.77
N VAL A 41 -22.13 19.36 -10.68
CA VAL A 41 -22.46 18.92 -12.04
C VAL A 41 -23.26 17.62 -12.02
N ILE A 42 -22.82 16.64 -11.22
CA ILE A 42 -23.44 15.31 -11.23
C ILE A 42 -24.61 15.15 -10.26
N GLY A 43 -24.89 16.16 -9.43
CA GLY A 43 -25.96 16.13 -8.44
C GLY A 43 -25.74 15.13 -7.29
N LYS A 44 -24.49 14.81 -6.94
CA LYS A 44 -24.15 13.90 -5.81
C LYS A 44 -23.46 14.67 -4.70
N SER A 45 -23.50 14.16 -3.48
CA SER A 45 -22.77 14.76 -2.37
C SER A 45 -21.25 14.73 -2.60
N THR A 46 -20.52 15.72 -2.08
CA THR A 46 -19.06 15.75 -2.11
C THR A 46 -18.44 14.49 -1.48
N SER A 47 -19.04 13.95 -0.42
CA SER A 47 -18.62 12.69 0.20
C SER A 47 -18.72 11.49 -0.74
N THR A 48 -19.76 11.44 -1.57
CA THR A 48 -19.95 10.37 -2.57
C THR A 48 -18.91 10.49 -3.68
N VAL A 49 -18.64 11.71 -4.16
CA VAL A 49 -17.61 11.98 -5.17
C VAL A 49 -16.23 11.58 -4.66
N TYR A 50 -15.87 11.96 -3.43
CA TYR A 50 -14.61 11.53 -2.80
C TYR A 50 -14.49 10.01 -2.72
N ARG A 51 -15.58 9.31 -2.38
CA ARG A 51 -15.60 7.85 -2.34
C ARG A 51 -15.33 7.25 -3.71
N TYR A 52 -15.96 7.76 -4.78
CA TYR A 52 -15.75 7.28 -6.15
C TYR A 52 -14.33 7.51 -6.66
N ILE A 53 -13.81 8.73 -6.47
CA ILE A 53 -12.42 9.09 -6.82
C ILE A 53 -11.45 8.16 -6.09
N LYS A 54 -11.66 7.94 -4.79
CA LYS A 54 -10.83 7.06 -3.97
C LYS A 54 -10.85 5.61 -4.47
N GLU A 55 -12.01 5.06 -4.80
CA GLU A 55 -12.13 3.68 -5.30
C GLU A 55 -11.29 3.47 -6.57
N ILE A 56 -11.33 4.42 -7.51
CA ILE A 56 -10.54 4.34 -8.73
C ILE A 56 -9.06 4.58 -8.47
N HIS A 57 -8.71 5.61 -7.69
CA HIS A 57 -7.33 5.87 -7.27
C HIS A 57 -6.69 4.63 -6.63
N ASP A 58 -7.39 3.97 -5.71
CA ASP A 58 -6.87 2.81 -5.00
C ASP A 58 -6.66 1.61 -5.95
N LYS A 59 -7.54 1.46 -6.96
CA LYS A 59 -7.43 0.41 -7.98
C LYS A 59 -6.26 0.64 -8.95
N THR A 60 -6.01 1.89 -9.34
CA THR A 60 -4.97 2.25 -10.31
C THR A 60 -3.59 2.35 -9.67
N ARG A 61 -3.48 3.00 -8.50
CA ARG A 61 -2.19 3.30 -7.86
C ARG A 61 -1.59 2.10 -7.11
N TYR A 62 -2.43 1.24 -6.53
CA TYR A 62 -1.93 0.15 -5.68
C TYR A 62 -1.05 -0.88 -6.40
N PRO A 63 -1.36 -1.33 -7.64
CA PRO A 63 -0.49 -2.24 -8.39
C PRO A 63 0.94 -1.72 -8.57
N GLU A 64 1.11 -0.44 -8.89
CA GLU A 64 2.41 0.21 -9.03
C GLU A 64 3.12 0.30 -7.68
N MET A 65 2.42 0.79 -6.66
CA MET A 65 2.95 0.93 -5.32
C MET A 65 3.41 -0.40 -4.71
N ARG A 66 2.71 -1.50 -5.05
CA ARG A 66 3.09 -2.86 -4.65
C ARG A 66 4.43 -3.28 -5.24
N ILE A 67 4.75 -2.86 -6.47
CA ILE A 67 6.05 -3.12 -7.10
C ILE A 67 7.12 -2.30 -6.39
N GLU A 68 6.89 -1.00 -6.20
CA GLU A 68 7.80 -0.09 -5.48
C GLU A 68 8.15 -0.63 -4.09
N ILE A 69 7.15 -1.03 -3.30
CA ILE A 69 7.38 -1.58 -1.95
C ILE A 69 8.23 -2.85 -2.00
N ARG A 70 7.99 -3.75 -2.97
CA ARG A 70 8.78 -4.97 -3.10
C ARG A 70 10.25 -4.67 -3.35
N GLU A 71 10.54 -3.73 -4.23
CA GLU A 71 11.90 -3.31 -4.54
C GLU A 71 12.58 -2.68 -3.32
N VAL A 72 11.86 -1.80 -2.62
CA VAL A 72 12.39 -1.10 -1.45
C VAL A 72 12.61 -2.04 -0.24
N LEU A 73 11.74 -3.03 -0.04
CA LEU A 73 11.96 -4.04 1.00
C LEU A 73 13.21 -4.91 0.75
N LEU A 74 13.65 -5.03 -0.50
CA LEU A 74 14.89 -5.73 -0.85
C LEU A 74 16.14 -4.83 -0.72
N SER A 75 16.00 -3.52 -0.96
CA SER A 75 17.11 -2.57 -0.87
C SER A 75 17.39 -2.10 0.56
N GLY A 76 16.41 -2.19 1.47
CA GLY A 76 16.53 -1.78 2.87
C GLY A 76 16.23 -0.30 3.15
N ASP A 77 15.85 0.48 2.13
CA ASP A 77 15.56 1.93 2.26
C ASP A 77 14.07 2.24 2.50
N PHE A 78 13.36 1.32 3.17
CA PHE A 78 11.93 1.44 3.42
C PHE A 78 11.53 2.69 4.24
N PRO A 79 12.28 3.10 5.28
CA PRO A 79 11.97 4.33 6.00
C PRO A 79 11.93 5.58 5.13
N LYS A 80 12.89 5.72 4.21
CA LYS A 80 12.94 6.87 3.30
C LYS A 80 11.76 6.86 2.34
N TYR A 81 11.47 5.71 1.72
CA TYR A 81 10.32 5.54 0.85
C TYR A 81 9.02 5.99 1.52
N VAL A 82 8.75 5.55 2.75
CA VAL A 82 7.52 5.94 3.47
C VAL A 82 7.46 7.44 3.75
N ASN A 83 8.60 8.07 4.07
CA ASN A 83 8.66 9.51 4.32
C ASN A 83 8.39 10.34 3.05
N ASP A 84 8.80 9.83 1.89
CA ASP A 84 8.62 10.48 0.59
C ASP A 84 7.21 10.28 0.00
N LEU A 85 6.39 9.38 0.58
CA LEU A 85 5.03 9.15 0.11
C LEU A 85 4.15 10.41 0.23
N SER A 86 3.31 10.60 -0.79
CA SER A 86 2.23 11.58 -0.73
C SER A 86 1.24 11.22 0.38
N TRP A 87 0.48 12.21 0.87
CA TRP A 87 -0.58 11.93 1.85
C TRP A 87 -1.59 10.91 1.34
N ARG A 88 -1.93 10.96 0.04
CA ARG A 88 -2.88 10.03 -0.60
C ARG A 88 -2.33 8.60 -0.62
N ASP A 89 -1.05 8.44 -0.91
CA ASP A 89 -0.37 7.15 -0.97
C ASP A 89 -0.23 6.51 0.42
N MET A 90 0.12 7.28 1.45
CA MET A 90 0.06 6.78 2.83
C MET A 90 -1.36 6.35 3.19
N CYS A 91 -2.36 7.14 2.81
CA CYS A 91 -3.77 6.84 2.99
C CYS A 91 -4.15 5.51 2.31
N LEU A 92 -3.67 5.27 1.09
CA LEU A 92 -3.86 4.02 0.36
C LEU A 92 -3.27 2.84 1.14
N LEU A 93 -2.02 2.93 1.57
CA LEU A 93 -1.35 1.84 2.30
C LEU A 93 -2.04 1.52 3.62
N THR A 94 -2.36 2.55 4.40
CA THR A 94 -3.06 2.36 5.68
C THR A 94 -4.39 1.62 5.50
N ARG A 95 -5.17 1.95 4.45
CA ARG A 95 -6.41 1.20 4.17
C ARG A 95 -6.14 -0.22 3.71
N LYS A 96 -5.19 -0.40 2.79
CA LYS A 96 -4.91 -1.71 2.20
C LYS A 96 -4.43 -2.72 3.25
N PHE A 97 -3.63 -2.27 4.21
CA PHE A 97 -3.06 -3.09 5.26
C PHE A 97 -3.78 -2.94 6.61
N HIS A 98 -4.95 -2.30 6.63
CA HIS A 98 -5.76 -2.09 7.84
C HIS A 98 -4.98 -1.46 9.01
N LEU A 99 -4.13 -0.49 8.70
CA LEU A 99 -3.31 0.25 9.66
C LEU A 99 -4.04 1.48 10.19
N PHE A 100 -3.70 1.87 11.41
CA PHE A 100 -4.32 3.01 12.10
C PHE A 100 -3.45 4.27 12.09
N GLY A 101 -4.07 5.44 12.06
CA GLY A 101 -3.41 6.74 12.23
C GLY A 101 -4.24 7.91 11.69
N TYR A 102 -4.34 8.97 12.49
CA TYR A 102 -5.00 10.23 12.16
C TYR A 102 -4.02 11.25 11.57
N SER A 103 -2.80 11.31 12.10
CA SER A 103 -1.76 12.24 11.65
C SER A 103 -0.79 11.59 10.64
N ARG A 104 0.04 12.41 9.99
CA ARG A 104 1.14 11.93 9.14
C ARG A 104 2.12 11.08 9.92
N GLU A 105 2.53 11.56 11.09
CA GLU A 105 3.47 10.86 11.94
C GLU A 105 2.93 9.50 12.41
N GLU A 106 1.68 9.45 12.89
CA GLU A 106 1.05 8.19 13.32
C GLU A 106 0.98 7.17 12.19
N ARG A 107 0.63 7.60 10.97
CA ARG A 107 0.57 6.71 9.81
C ARG A 107 1.94 6.24 9.37
N THR A 108 2.93 7.13 9.31
CA THR A 108 4.31 6.76 9.04
C THR A 108 4.78 5.70 10.02
N ASN A 109 4.60 5.94 11.33
CA ASN A 109 5.00 5.00 12.37
C ASN A 109 4.27 3.65 12.25
N SER A 110 2.96 3.65 12.00
CA SER A 110 2.19 2.43 11.79
C SER A 110 2.65 1.64 10.56
N ILE A 111 2.94 2.32 9.44
CA ILE A 111 3.45 1.68 8.21
C ILE A 111 4.84 1.08 8.48
N LEU A 112 5.76 1.86 9.06
CA LEU A 112 7.12 1.39 9.35
C LEU A 112 7.10 0.19 10.29
N LYS A 113 6.32 0.26 11.37
CA LYS A 113 6.18 -0.82 12.33
C LYS A 113 5.62 -2.08 11.68
N TYR A 114 4.59 -1.95 10.85
CA TYR A 114 3.99 -3.10 10.15
C TYR A 114 4.99 -3.77 9.20
N PHE A 115 5.68 -2.99 8.37
CA PHE A 115 6.59 -3.50 7.35
C PHE A 115 7.97 -3.89 7.86
N GLN A 116 8.34 -3.54 9.10
CA GLN A 116 9.67 -3.83 9.68
C GLN A 116 10.04 -5.31 9.58
N SER A 117 9.17 -6.21 10.04
CA SER A 117 9.41 -7.66 10.00
C SER A 117 9.51 -8.19 8.56
N TYR A 118 8.71 -7.62 7.65
CA TYR A 118 8.71 -7.99 6.23
C TYR A 118 10.00 -7.55 5.53
N SER A 119 10.51 -6.36 5.88
CA SER A 119 11.79 -5.83 5.41
C SER A 119 12.96 -6.70 5.86
N LEU A 120 12.98 -7.10 7.15
CA LEU A 120 14.04 -7.98 7.69
C LEU A 120 14.14 -9.33 6.99
N LEU A 121 13.00 -9.87 6.52
CA LEU A 121 12.98 -11.12 5.74
C LEU A 121 13.04 -10.91 4.22
N GLY A 122 12.92 -9.67 3.74
CA GLY A 122 12.84 -9.35 2.31
C GLY A 122 11.63 -10.01 1.62
N VAL A 123 10.48 -10.05 2.30
CA VAL A 123 9.25 -10.67 1.78
C VAL A 123 8.11 -9.65 1.77
N TYR A 124 7.19 -9.79 0.82
CA TYR A 124 6.00 -8.95 0.72
C TYR A 124 4.82 -9.59 1.47
N PRO A 125 3.99 -8.82 2.20
CA PRO A 125 2.89 -9.35 3.01
C PRO A 125 1.78 -10.07 2.22
N GLU A 126 1.51 -9.69 0.97
CA GLU A 126 0.45 -10.35 0.20
C GLU A 126 0.87 -11.71 -0.35
N ASN A 127 -0.09 -12.66 -0.33
CA ASN A 127 0.06 -14.02 -0.86
C ASN A 127 1.25 -14.79 -0.27
N ILE A 128 1.65 -14.43 0.95
CA ILE A 128 2.74 -15.11 1.65
C ILE A 128 2.23 -16.42 2.27
N ASN A 129 3.04 -17.47 2.19
CA ASN A 129 2.73 -18.77 2.80
C ASN A 129 3.92 -19.24 3.65
N ARG A 130 3.68 -20.23 4.51
CA ARG A 130 4.69 -20.75 5.45
C ARG A 130 5.99 -21.19 4.75
N ALA A 131 5.91 -21.72 3.53
CA ALA A 131 7.09 -22.16 2.78
C ALA A 131 7.95 -20.97 2.30
N ILE A 132 7.32 -19.89 1.84
CA ILE A 132 7.99 -18.64 1.45
C ILE A 132 8.71 -18.04 2.67
N VAL A 133 8.01 -17.94 3.80
CA VAL A 133 8.56 -17.39 5.05
C VAL A 133 9.76 -18.20 5.53
N LYS A 134 9.65 -19.53 5.56
CA LYS A 134 10.75 -20.42 5.96
C LYS A 134 11.98 -20.29 5.05
N ARG A 135 11.76 -20.19 3.73
CA ARG A 135 12.85 -20.02 2.76
C ARG A 135 13.55 -18.66 2.95
N ALA A 136 12.77 -17.60 3.13
CA ALA A 136 13.28 -16.26 3.37
C ALA A 136 14.07 -16.19 4.68
N TYR A 137 13.52 -16.75 5.76
CA TYR A 137 14.20 -16.88 7.05
C TYR A 137 15.51 -17.62 6.91
N LYS A 138 15.56 -18.79 6.27
CA LYS A 138 16.82 -19.53 6.09
C LYS A 138 17.90 -18.68 5.39
N LYS A 139 17.50 -17.91 4.37
CA LYS A 139 18.42 -17.01 3.65
C LYS A 139 18.90 -15.85 4.53
N ALA A 140 18.00 -15.20 5.27
CA ALA A 140 18.33 -14.10 6.16
C ALA A 140 19.17 -14.56 7.35
N ALA A 141 18.76 -15.65 8.01
CA ALA A 141 19.46 -16.30 9.10
C ALA A 141 20.89 -16.68 8.70
N PHE A 142 21.11 -17.28 7.53
CA PHE A 142 22.45 -17.60 7.04
C PHE A 142 23.36 -16.36 6.91
N LYS A 143 22.80 -15.22 6.48
CA LYS A 143 23.53 -13.96 6.34
C LYS A 143 23.86 -13.29 7.67
N THR A 144 23.00 -13.45 8.68
CA THR A 144 23.15 -12.77 9.98
C THR A 144 23.68 -13.68 11.09
N HIS A 145 23.84 -14.98 10.83
CA HIS A 145 24.27 -15.95 11.84
C HIS A 145 25.69 -15.62 12.33
N PRO A 146 25.90 -15.48 13.66
CA PRO A 146 27.19 -15.08 14.22
C PRO A 146 28.30 -16.11 13.94
N ASP A 147 28.01 -17.41 14.01
CA ASP A 147 29.02 -18.45 13.73
C ASP A 147 29.43 -18.51 12.25
N MET A 148 28.52 -18.20 11.33
CA MET A 148 28.79 -18.25 9.89
C MET A 148 29.46 -16.97 9.39
N ASN A 149 29.21 -15.84 10.06
CA ASN A 149 29.70 -14.53 9.68
C ASN A 149 30.49 -13.91 10.83
N LYS A 150 31.73 -14.36 10.99
CA LYS A 150 32.63 -13.99 12.10
C LYS A 150 32.95 -12.49 12.20
N ASN A 151 32.64 -11.74 11.14
CA ASN A 151 32.80 -10.28 11.07
C ASN A 151 31.59 -9.52 11.65
N LEU A 152 30.47 -10.20 11.91
CA LEU A 152 29.29 -9.61 12.53
C LEU A 152 29.42 -9.61 14.06
N ASN A 153 28.65 -8.73 14.70
CA ASN A 153 28.63 -8.61 16.15
C ASN A 153 28.35 -9.98 16.81
N LYS A 154 29.27 -10.44 17.67
CA LYS A 154 29.14 -11.70 18.43
C LYS A 154 27.85 -11.79 19.26
N ALA A 155 27.26 -10.65 19.62
CA ALA A 155 25.99 -10.59 20.33
C ALA A 155 24.79 -11.07 19.49
N GLY A 156 24.94 -11.24 18.17
CA GLY A 156 23.90 -11.83 17.32
C GLY A 156 22.64 -10.97 17.17
N ILE A 157 22.71 -9.66 17.41
CA ILE A 157 21.57 -8.73 17.43
C ILE A 157 20.74 -8.81 16.13
N GLU A 158 21.42 -8.81 14.98
CA GLU A 158 20.75 -8.92 13.67
C GLU A 158 20.05 -10.28 13.48
N PHE A 159 20.66 -11.36 13.97
CA PHE A 159 20.07 -12.68 13.93
C PHE A 159 18.81 -12.75 14.80
N ILE A 160 18.85 -12.17 16.01
CA ILE A 160 17.70 -12.08 16.91
C ILE A 160 16.56 -11.29 16.26
N ALA A 161 16.88 -10.17 15.59
CA ALA A 161 15.89 -9.39 14.86
C ALA A 161 15.22 -10.20 13.73
N VAL A 162 16.01 -10.95 12.95
CA VAL A 162 15.52 -11.86 11.91
C VAL A 162 14.64 -12.97 12.50
N GLN A 163 15.03 -13.54 13.64
CA GLN A 163 14.25 -14.58 14.33
C GLN A 163 12.90 -14.04 14.84
N ASN A 164 12.89 -12.85 15.44
CA ASN A 164 11.67 -12.19 15.90
C ASN A 164 10.74 -11.86 14.73
N ALA A 165 11.28 -11.37 13.62
CA ALA A 165 10.53 -11.12 12.40
C ALA A 165 9.89 -12.40 11.84
N TYR A 166 10.64 -13.51 11.83
CA TYR A 166 10.13 -14.83 11.44
C TYR A 166 8.97 -15.27 12.32
N ASN A 167 9.11 -15.22 13.65
CA ASN A 167 8.05 -15.61 14.58
C ASN A 167 6.79 -14.76 14.40
N TYR A 168 6.96 -13.45 14.27
CA TYR A 168 5.85 -12.53 14.02
C TYR A 168 5.09 -12.90 12.74
N ILE A 169 5.80 -13.02 11.61
CA ILE A 169 5.17 -13.31 10.31
C ILE A 169 4.54 -14.72 10.34
N MET A 170 5.21 -15.72 10.91
CA MET A 170 4.64 -17.06 11.05
C MET A 170 3.34 -17.09 11.86
N GLY A 171 3.19 -16.20 12.86
CA GLY A 171 1.94 -16.05 13.60
C GLY A 171 0.80 -15.43 12.80
N GLN A 172 1.11 -14.72 11.72
CA GLN A 172 0.11 -14.11 10.81
C GLN A 172 -0.29 -15.04 9.66
N VAL A 173 0.54 -16.02 9.32
CA VAL A 173 0.33 -16.93 8.19
C VAL A 173 -0.31 -18.22 8.68
N ALA A 174 -1.61 -18.37 8.38
CA ALA A 174 -2.39 -19.57 8.68
C ALA A 174 -1.73 -20.85 8.14
#